data_AF-A0A8J8TCJ7-F1
#
_entry.id   AF-A0A8J8TCJ7-F1
#
_cell.length_a   1.000
_cell.length_b   1.000
_cell.length_c   1.000
_cell.angle_alpha   90.00
_cell.angle_beta   90.00
_cell.angle_gamma   90.00
#
_symmetry.space_group_name_H-M   'P 1'
#
loop_
_entity.id
_entity.type
_entity.pdbx_description
1 polymer ?
#
loop_
_entity_poly.entity_id
_entity_poly.type
_entity_poly.pdbx_seq_one_letter_code
_entity_poly.pdbx_strand_id
1 'polypeptide(L)'
;MPDTDEELEKFGPGMLTDTQRHYLAGDLDVEAGSQRERTIRSRIRERVANTISDLIIFQRHSETRDIEQISKKVKLGTLEAGEILALLLRLNANISPFLKDNDIDPDSNIKPSPFVDQTAPDEMNLETKQEEAEELLNLFEDIINRGIHRVFRKQGFDIEDLTVNMDITLGDDLDSLVEQDLESLDERSLMLLHQEDKISKEEFYSEAARRDMFKQRQKEYDELRWEKDE
;
A
#
# COMPACT_ATOMS: atom_id res chain seq x y z
N MET A 1 5.39 -3.14 -19.95
CA MET A 1 6.66 -2.52 -19.56
C MET A 1 7.09 -1.64 -20.71
N PRO A 2 7.76 -0.52 -20.42
CA PRO A 2 8.42 0.27 -21.44
C PRO A 2 9.52 -0.54 -22.11
N ASP A 3 9.16 -1.17 -23.24
CA ASP A 3 10.05 -2.04 -24.03
C ASP A 3 11.00 -1.23 -24.95
N THR A 4 10.92 0.10 -24.92
CA THR A 4 11.77 1.00 -25.69
C THR A 4 12.37 2.07 -24.81
N ASP A 5 13.63 2.43 -25.06
CA ASP A 5 14.33 3.55 -24.40
C ASP A 5 13.52 4.87 -24.46
N GLU A 6 12.60 5.00 -25.43
CA GLU A 6 11.65 6.12 -25.57
C GLU A 6 10.63 6.25 -24.42
N GLU A 7 10.24 5.15 -23.76
CA GLU A 7 9.30 5.26 -22.64
C GLU A 7 9.99 5.56 -21.30
N LEU A 8 11.28 5.25 -21.16
CA LEU A 8 12.09 5.70 -20.01
C LEU A 8 12.34 7.21 -20.05
N GLU A 9 12.38 7.82 -21.24
CA GLU A 9 12.49 9.29 -21.41
C GLU A 9 11.25 10.08 -20.94
N LYS A 10 10.11 9.41 -20.69
CA LYS A 10 8.88 10.08 -20.26
C LYS A 10 8.84 10.43 -18.77
N PHE A 11 9.71 9.82 -17.95
CA PHE A 11 9.69 10.09 -16.51
C PHE A 11 10.42 11.39 -16.20
N GLY A 12 9.69 12.34 -15.61
CA GLY A 12 10.28 13.52 -15.01
C GLY A 12 11.17 13.16 -13.81
N PRO A 13 11.91 14.13 -13.24
CA PRO A 13 12.82 13.88 -12.12
C PRO A 13 12.10 13.28 -10.91
N GLY A 14 12.60 12.16 -10.35
CA GLY A 14 11.98 11.49 -9.19
C GLY A 14 12.07 12.28 -7.89
N MET A 15 13.25 12.76 -7.50
CA MET A 15 13.42 13.31 -6.15
C MET A 15 12.76 14.68 -5.92
N LEU A 16 12.27 14.92 -4.70
CA LEU A 16 11.75 16.23 -4.29
C LEU A 16 12.84 17.31 -4.32
N THR A 17 12.47 18.50 -4.79
CA THR A 17 13.35 19.68 -4.74
C THR A 17 13.37 20.29 -3.34
N ASP A 18 14.38 21.13 -3.06
CA ASP A 18 14.50 21.85 -1.77
C ASP A 18 13.23 22.63 -1.42
N THR A 19 12.68 23.35 -2.39
CA THR A 19 11.43 24.10 -2.22
C THR A 19 10.26 23.21 -1.83
N GLN A 20 10.15 22.03 -2.43
CA GLN A 20 9.10 21.06 -2.11
C GLN A 20 9.30 20.45 -0.73
N ARG A 21 10.54 20.18 -0.33
CA ARG A 21 10.89 19.71 1.02
C ARG A 21 10.52 20.75 2.09
N HIS A 22 10.88 22.02 1.87
CA HIS A 22 10.48 23.11 2.76
C HIS A 22 8.96 23.32 2.82
N TYR A 23 8.26 23.16 1.69
CA TYR A 23 6.79 23.19 1.69
C TYR A 23 6.19 22.08 2.56
N LEU A 24 6.66 20.84 2.43
CA LEU A 24 6.17 19.73 3.27
C LEU A 24 6.55 19.86 4.75
N ALA A 25 7.69 20.49 5.04
CA ALA A 25 8.12 20.80 6.40
C ALA A 25 7.31 21.94 7.05
N GLY A 26 6.50 22.67 6.27
CA GLY A 26 5.79 23.86 6.73
C GLY A 26 6.64 25.13 6.79
N ASP A 27 7.88 25.08 6.30
CA ASP A 27 8.80 26.22 6.27
C ASP A 27 8.48 27.21 5.13
N LEU A 28 7.71 26.78 4.14
CA LEU A 28 7.34 27.61 2.99
C LEU A 28 5.97 28.24 3.23
N ASP A 29 5.95 29.57 3.37
CA ASP A 29 4.71 30.34 3.47
C ASP A 29 3.94 30.32 2.14
N VAL A 30 2.89 29.49 2.11
CA VAL A 30 2.00 29.33 0.96
C VAL A 30 0.57 29.32 1.48
N GLU A 31 -0.24 30.25 0.97
CA GLU A 31 -1.65 30.34 1.32
C GLU A 31 -2.40 29.06 0.94
N ALA A 32 -3.15 28.51 1.90
CA ALA A 32 -3.93 27.30 1.73
C ALA A 32 -5.02 27.50 0.67
N GLY A 33 -5.18 26.53 -0.22
CA GLY A 33 -6.14 26.54 -1.33
C GLY A 33 -5.69 27.36 -2.54
N SER A 34 -4.60 28.12 -2.43
CA SER A 34 -4.08 28.96 -3.52
C SER A 34 -3.66 28.14 -4.74
N GLN A 35 -3.70 28.75 -5.92
CA GLN A 35 -3.23 28.11 -7.16
C GLN A 35 -1.77 27.65 -7.03
N ARG A 36 -0.94 28.43 -6.33
CA ARG A 36 0.46 28.10 -6.06
C ARG A 36 0.58 26.82 -5.24
N GLU A 37 -0.21 26.67 -4.18
CA GLU A 37 -0.23 25.45 -3.37
C GLU A 37 -0.60 24.23 -4.22
N ARG A 38 -1.68 24.35 -5.02
CA ARG A 38 -2.15 23.27 -5.90
C ARG A 38 -1.06 22.83 -6.88
N THR A 39 -0.36 23.77 -7.49
CA THR A 39 0.77 23.49 -8.38
C THR A 39 1.92 22.80 -7.65
N ILE A 40 2.30 23.26 -6.46
CA ILE A 40 3.36 22.64 -5.66
C ILE A 40 2.98 21.21 -5.30
N ARG A 41 1.76 20.97 -4.79
CA ARG A 41 1.27 19.62 -4.44
C ARG A 41 1.19 18.70 -5.65
N SER A 42 0.75 19.19 -6.81
CA SER A 42 0.72 18.40 -8.05
C SER A 42 2.10 17.92 -8.44
N ARG A 43 3.09 18.81 -8.44
CA ARG A 43 4.49 18.47 -8.74
C ARG A 43 5.11 17.54 -7.70
N ILE A 44 4.71 17.64 -6.44
CA ILE A 44 5.15 16.71 -5.39
C ILE A 44 4.63 15.31 -5.70
N ARG A 45 3.33 15.15 -6.02
CA ARG A 45 2.75 13.84 -6.36
C ARG A 45 3.42 13.21 -7.57
N GLU A 46 3.61 13.96 -8.64
CA GLU A 46 4.29 13.51 -9.86
C GLU A 46 5.72 13.01 -9.55
N ARG A 47 6.48 13.77 -8.76
CA ARG A 47 7.83 13.38 -8.34
C ARG A 47 7.85 12.13 -7.48
N VAL A 48 6.95 12.04 -6.49
CA VAL A 48 6.84 10.84 -5.65
C VAL A 48 6.53 9.61 -6.51
N ALA A 49 5.62 9.72 -7.49
CA ALA A 49 5.33 8.64 -8.42
C ALA A 49 6.58 8.23 -9.22
N ASN A 50 7.30 9.22 -9.77
CA ASN A 50 8.55 8.97 -10.49
C ASN A 50 9.64 8.35 -9.60
N THR A 51 9.80 8.79 -8.34
CA THR A 51 10.71 8.15 -7.38
C THR A 51 10.34 6.70 -7.14
N ILE A 52 9.06 6.39 -6.95
CA ILE A 52 8.65 4.99 -6.74
C ILE A 52 9.01 4.14 -7.96
N SER A 53 8.76 4.63 -9.18
CA SER A 53 9.19 3.97 -10.42
C SER A 53 10.71 3.78 -10.47
N ASP A 54 11.49 4.83 -10.17
CA ASP A 54 12.95 4.77 -10.11
C ASP A 54 13.43 3.73 -9.10
N LEU A 55 12.79 3.64 -7.93
CA LEU A 55 13.12 2.67 -6.90
C LEU A 55 12.80 1.24 -7.35
N ILE A 56 11.72 1.02 -8.10
CA ILE A 56 11.39 -0.29 -8.69
C ILE A 56 12.43 -0.69 -9.73
N ILE A 57 12.82 0.24 -10.62
CA ILE A 57 13.87 0.00 -11.62
C ILE A 57 15.18 -0.30 -10.89
N PHE A 58 15.53 0.50 -9.89
CA PHE A 58 16.70 0.29 -9.06
C PHE A 58 16.66 -1.11 -8.42
N GLN A 59 15.56 -1.52 -7.81
CA GLN A 59 15.43 -2.87 -7.23
C GLN A 59 15.73 -3.99 -8.23
N ARG A 60 15.14 -3.89 -9.43
CA ARG A 60 15.22 -4.95 -10.44
C ARG A 60 16.60 -5.06 -11.07
N HIS A 61 17.31 -3.93 -11.15
CA HIS A 61 18.56 -3.83 -11.90
C HIS A 61 19.80 -3.57 -11.04
N SER A 62 19.65 -3.34 -9.74
CA SER A 62 20.79 -3.10 -8.86
C SER A 62 21.53 -4.38 -8.54
N GLU A 63 22.85 -4.31 -8.63
CA GLU A 63 23.70 -5.35 -8.10
C GLU A 63 23.85 -5.20 -6.59
N THR A 64 24.10 -6.31 -5.88
CA THR A 64 24.35 -6.33 -4.43
C THR A 64 25.40 -5.31 -4.00
N ARG A 65 26.45 -5.11 -4.81
CA ARG A 65 27.52 -4.15 -4.53
C ARG A 65 27.01 -2.70 -4.44
N ASP A 66 26.02 -2.33 -5.23
CA ASP A 66 25.52 -0.95 -5.30
C ASP A 66 24.66 -0.67 -4.07
N ILE A 67 23.84 -1.65 -3.68
CA ILE A 67 23.07 -1.63 -2.43
C ILE A 67 24.00 -1.48 -1.23
N GLU A 68 25.09 -2.25 -1.16
CA GLU A 68 26.10 -2.15 -0.09
C GLU A 68 26.82 -0.79 -0.05
N GLN A 69 27.02 -0.13 -1.18
CA GLN A 69 27.62 1.20 -1.19
C GLN A 69 26.66 2.28 -0.73
N ILE A 70 25.38 2.17 -1.11
CA ILE A 70 24.34 3.10 -0.65
C ILE A 70 24.14 2.96 0.85
N SER A 71 24.10 1.74 1.39
CA SER A 71 23.95 1.51 2.83
C SER A 71 25.10 2.11 3.65
N LYS A 72 26.33 2.09 3.13
CA LYS A 72 27.48 2.75 3.76
C LYS A 72 27.36 4.27 3.80
N LYS A 73 26.75 4.89 2.78
CA LYS A 73 26.65 6.35 2.65
C LYS A 73 25.44 6.95 3.36
N VAL A 74 24.31 6.23 3.39
CA VAL A 74 23.04 6.75 3.89
C VAL A 74 22.70 6.14 5.25
N LYS A 75 23.06 6.86 6.32
CA LYS A 75 22.62 6.54 7.69
C LYS A 75 21.27 7.20 7.96
N LEU A 76 20.15 6.58 7.58
CA LEU A 76 18.79 7.04 7.92
C LEU A 76 18.42 6.74 9.39
N GLY A 77 19.25 7.15 10.34
CA GLY A 77 18.96 6.97 11.76
C GLY A 77 18.86 5.50 12.19
N THR A 78 17.67 5.03 12.56
CA THR A 78 17.38 3.72 13.20
C THR A 78 17.14 2.57 12.23
N LEU A 79 16.97 2.84 10.93
CA LEU A 79 16.84 1.83 9.88
C LEU A 79 17.84 2.15 8.77
N GLU A 80 18.51 1.14 8.22
CA GLU A 80 19.35 1.39 7.05
C GLU A 80 18.46 1.73 5.85
N ALA A 81 18.87 2.70 5.04
CA ALA A 81 18.10 3.11 3.87
C ALA A 81 17.79 1.94 2.92
N GLY A 82 18.70 0.97 2.86
CA GLY A 82 18.50 -0.28 2.12
C GLY A 82 17.40 -1.17 2.72
N GLU A 83 17.22 -1.18 4.05
CA GLU A 83 16.18 -1.98 4.73
C GLU A 83 14.79 -1.37 4.51
N ILE A 84 14.67 -0.04 4.64
CA ILE A 84 13.41 0.67 4.32
C ILE A 84 13.09 0.54 2.84
N LEU A 85 14.09 0.70 1.97
CA LEU A 85 13.90 0.57 0.53
C LEU A 85 13.47 -0.87 0.17
N ALA A 86 14.15 -1.88 0.69
CA ALA A 86 13.78 -3.28 0.50
C ALA A 86 12.37 -3.58 1.04
N LEU A 87 12.01 -3.05 2.20
CA LEU A 87 10.67 -3.19 2.78
C LEU A 87 9.61 -2.53 1.88
N LEU A 88 9.82 -1.29 1.47
CA LEU A 88 8.91 -0.55 0.60
C LEU A 88 8.75 -1.22 -0.76
N LEU A 89 9.84 -1.74 -1.32
CA LEU A 89 9.83 -2.44 -2.59
C LEU A 89 9.16 -3.82 -2.51
N ARG A 90 9.32 -4.54 -1.40
CA ARG A 90 8.63 -5.83 -1.16
C ARG A 90 7.15 -5.63 -0.85
N LEU A 91 6.80 -4.63 -0.04
CA LEU A 91 5.42 -4.19 0.15
C LEU A 91 4.80 -3.81 -1.19
N ASN A 92 5.50 -3.03 -2.03
CA ASN A 92 4.98 -2.66 -3.34
C ASN A 92 4.92 -3.84 -4.33
N ALA A 93 5.85 -4.80 -4.31
CA ALA A 93 5.75 -6.00 -5.15
C ALA A 93 4.51 -6.85 -4.82
N ASN A 94 4.14 -6.91 -3.54
CA ASN A 94 2.95 -7.63 -3.07
C ASN A 94 1.66 -6.80 -3.16
N ILE A 95 1.75 -5.46 -3.17
CA ILE A 95 0.61 -4.55 -3.35
C ILE A 95 0.38 -4.21 -4.83
N SER A 96 1.39 -4.36 -5.70
CA SER A 96 1.33 -4.01 -7.12
C SER A 96 0.24 -4.73 -7.94
N PRO A 97 -0.17 -5.97 -7.63
CA PRO A 97 -1.37 -6.55 -8.24
C PRO A 97 -2.64 -5.73 -7.92
N PHE A 98 -2.74 -5.18 -6.72
CA PHE A 98 -3.88 -4.42 -6.19
C PHE A 98 -3.90 -2.94 -6.61
N LEU A 99 -2.86 -2.45 -7.29
CA LEU A 99 -2.78 -1.06 -7.79
C LEU A 99 -2.97 -0.95 -9.30
N LYS A 100 -3.10 -2.07 -10.02
CA LYS A 100 -3.16 -2.09 -11.48
C LYS A 100 -4.52 -1.73 -12.10
N ASP A 101 -5.58 -1.65 -11.29
CA ASP A 101 -6.94 -1.46 -11.82
C ASP A 101 -7.47 -0.02 -11.84
N ASN A 102 -6.64 0.98 -11.55
CA ASN A 102 -7.03 2.38 -11.75
C ASN A 102 -6.21 3.01 -12.89
N ASP A 103 -6.81 3.04 -14.09
CA ASP A 103 -6.43 3.82 -15.28
C ASP A 103 -5.26 3.31 -16.16
N ILE A 104 -5.21 2.02 -16.51
CA ILE A 104 -4.43 1.57 -17.69
C ILE A 104 -5.35 1.54 -18.91
N ASP A 105 -5.03 2.39 -19.90
CA ASP A 105 -5.70 2.45 -21.20
C ASP A 105 -5.74 1.05 -21.85
N PRO A 106 -6.95 0.49 -22.14
CA PRO A 106 -7.11 -0.83 -22.74
C PRO A 106 -6.53 -0.94 -24.15
N ASP A 107 -6.15 0.17 -24.79
CA ASP A 107 -5.49 0.21 -26.10
C ASP A 107 -3.95 0.22 -26.02
N SER A 108 -3.37 0.12 -24.82
CA SER A 108 -1.92 0.03 -24.67
C SER A 108 -1.42 -1.36 -25.12
N ASN A 109 -0.78 -1.39 -26.29
CA ASN A 109 -0.18 -2.56 -26.95
C ASN A 109 1.08 -3.07 -26.22
N ILE A 110 1.00 -3.17 -24.89
CA ILE A 110 2.10 -3.57 -24.02
C ILE A 110 2.22 -5.10 -24.11
N LYS A 111 3.32 -5.56 -24.71
CA LYS A 111 3.65 -6.98 -24.63
C LYS A 111 4.07 -7.34 -23.20
N PRO A 112 3.61 -8.49 -22.69
CA PRO A 112 4.03 -8.98 -21.39
C PRO A 112 5.54 -9.27 -21.41
N SER A 113 6.20 -8.94 -20.30
CA SER A 113 7.65 -9.11 -20.13
C SER A 113 8.06 -10.57 -20.31
N PRO A 114 9.17 -10.88 -21.01
CA PRO A 114 9.64 -12.25 -21.22
C PRO A 114 10.18 -12.93 -19.94
N PHE A 115 10.20 -12.23 -18.80
CA PHE A 115 10.59 -12.76 -17.50
C PHE A 115 9.41 -12.94 -16.53
N VAL A 116 8.20 -12.56 -16.94
CA VAL A 116 6.99 -13.04 -16.28
C VAL A 116 6.63 -14.31 -17.02
N ASP A 117 6.93 -15.45 -16.41
CA ASP A 117 6.42 -16.74 -16.88
C ASP A 117 4.90 -16.59 -17.00
N GLN A 118 4.41 -16.50 -18.23
CA GLN A 118 2.99 -16.47 -18.55
C GLN A 118 2.43 -17.89 -18.57
N THR A 119 2.88 -18.72 -17.65
CA THR A 119 1.94 -19.69 -17.11
C THR A 119 0.74 -18.85 -16.68
N ALA A 120 -0.43 -19.17 -17.23
CA ALA A 120 -1.67 -18.72 -16.61
C ALA A 120 -1.52 -18.95 -15.10
N PRO A 121 -2.15 -18.15 -14.22
CA PRO A 121 -2.25 -18.54 -12.83
C PRO A 121 -3.02 -19.87 -12.82
N ASP A 122 -2.30 -20.98 -13.01
CA ASP A 122 -2.69 -22.31 -12.63
C ASP A 122 -3.12 -22.12 -11.19
N GLU A 123 -4.40 -22.39 -10.93
CA GLU A 123 -5.06 -22.28 -9.63
C GLU A 123 -4.04 -22.52 -8.52
N MET A 124 -3.45 -21.43 -8.04
CA MET A 124 -2.29 -21.52 -7.17
C MET A 124 -2.85 -22.11 -5.89
N ASN A 125 -2.45 -23.34 -5.57
CA ASN A 125 -3.03 -24.12 -4.49
C ASN A 125 -3.04 -23.25 -3.22
N LEU A 126 -4.15 -23.30 -2.47
CA LEU A 126 -4.35 -22.53 -1.24
C LEU A 126 -3.16 -22.71 -0.28
N GLU A 127 -2.58 -23.91 -0.26
CA GLU A 127 -1.36 -24.24 0.51
C GLU A 127 -0.16 -23.36 0.12
N THR A 128 0.06 -23.10 -1.17
CA THR A 128 1.16 -22.26 -1.65
C THR A 128 0.97 -20.79 -1.24
N LYS A 129 -0.27 -20.28 -1.26
CA LYS A 129 -0.58 -18.93 -0.78
C LYS A 129 -0.36 -18.78 0.73
N GLN A 130 -0.65 -19.84 1.50
CA GLN A 130 -0.38 -19.84 2.94
C GLN A 130 1.11 -19.86 3.24
N GLU A 131 1.89 -20.69 2.53
CA GLU A 131 3.35 -20.70 2.66
C GLU A 131 3.99 -19.34 2.33
N GLU A 132 3.57 -18.69 1.23
CA GLU A 132 4.06 -17.35 0.88
C GLU A 132 3.69 -16.29 1.95
N ALA A 133 2.49 -16.38 2.53
CA ALA A 133 2.06 -15.49 3.60
C ALA A 133 2.89 -15.70 4.88
N GLU A 134 3.19 -16.94 5.24
CA GLU A 134 4.06 -17.28 6.37
C GLU A 134 5.50 -16.80 6.15
N GLU A 135 6.05 -16.96 4.96
CA GLU A 135 7.38 -16.43 4.62
C GLU A 135 7.44 -14.90 4.75
N LEU A 136 6.40 -14.20 4.29
CA LEU A 136 6.29 -12.76 4.44
C LEU A 136 6.17 -12.35 5.91
N LEU A 137 5.38 -13.07 6.70
CA LEU A 137 5.23 -12.83 8.14
C LEU A 137 6.57 -12.95 8.86
N ASN A 138 7.27 -14.07 8.67
CA ASN A 138 8.60 -14.30 9.24
C ASN A 138 9.59 -13.19 8.88
N LEU A 139 9.54 -12.70 7.63
CA LEU A 139 10.36 -11.58 7.20
C LEU A 139 9.99 -10.28 7.93
N PHE A 140 8.71 -9.95 8.03
CA PHE A 140 8.29 -8.75 8.76
C PHE A 140 8.65 -8.84 10.24
N GLU A 141 8.50 -10.01 10.87
CA GLU A 141 8.89 -10.25 12.27
C GLU A 141 10.38 -9.98 12.45
N ASP A 142 11.24 -10.52 11.58
CA ASP A 142 12.69 -10.28 11.62
C ASP A 142 13.02 -8.79 11.44
N ILE A 143 12.38 -8.09 10.50
CA ILE A 143 12.62 -6.67 10.29
C ILE A 143 12.21 -5.84 11.52
N ILE A 144 11.03 -6.11 12.08
CA ILE A 144 10.54 -5.41 13.27
C ILE A 144 11.45 -5.71 14.47
N ASN A 145 11.82 -6.98 14.69
CA ASN A 145 12.74 -7.40 15.75
C ASN A 145 14.07 -6.64 15.67
N ARG A 146 14.70 -6.62 14.49
CA ARG A 146 15.95 -5.88 14.29
C ARG A 146 15.78 -4.38 14.53
N GLY A 147 14.68 -3.81 14.06
CA GLY A 147 14.33 -2.41 14.29
C GLY A 147 14.25 -2.07 15.77
N ILE A 148 13.52 -2.86 16.55
CA ILE A 148 13.34 -2.68 18.00
C ILE A 148 14.68 -2.85 18.74
N HIS A 149 15.42 -3.95 18.50
CA HIS A 149 16.72 -4.17 19.12
C HIS A 149 17.67 -2.99 18.90
N ARG A 150 17.70 -2.46 17.67
CA ARG A 150 18.57 -1.33 17.32
C ARG A 150 18.15 -0.05 18.05
N VAL A 151 16.85 0.22 18.23
CA VAL A 151 16.35 1.38 18.97
C VAL A 151 16.75 1.32 20.44
N PHE A 152 16.51 0.18 21.11
CA PHE A 152 16.81 0.04 22.54
C PHE A 152 18.31 0.02 22.83
N ARG A 153 19.12 -0.60 21.96
CA ARG A 153 20.58 -0.55 22.08
C ARG A 153 21.12 0.88 22.01
N LYS A 154 20.55 1.74 21.16
CA LYS A 154 20.94 3.16 21.09
C LYS A 154 20.60 3.94 22.37
N GLN A 155 19.59 3.49 23.11
CA GLN A 155 19.21 4.06 24.41
C GLN A 155 20.02 3.48 25.58
N GLY A 156 20.96 2.57 25.32
CA GLY A 156 21.79 1.94 26.34
C GLY A 156 21.12 0.73 27.02
N PHE A 157 20.03 0.23 26.46
CA PHE A 157 19.38 -0.99 26.94
C PHE A 157 19.75 -2.17 26.04
N ASP A 158 20.09 -3.30 26.65
CA ASP A 158 20.23 -4.56 25.94
C ASP A 158 18.94 -5.37 26.15
N ILE A 159 18.31 -5.81 25.07
CA ILE A 159 17.11 -6.64 25.16
C ILE A 159 17.57 -8.10 25.11
N GLU A 160 17.36 -8.82 26.21
CA GLU A 160 17.73 -10.23 26.32
C GLU A 160 16.82 -11.13 25.49
N ASP A 161 15.53 -10.82 25.44
CA ASP A 161 14.53 -11.56 24.67
C ASP A 161 13.47 -10.60 24.10
N LEU A 162 13.21 -10.73 22.81
CA LEU A 162 12.19 -9.98 22.08
C LEU A 162 11.48 -10.95 21.14
N THR A 163 10.19 -11.15 21.38
CA THR A 163 9.33 -11.91 20.48
C THR A 163 8.29 -10.97 19.89
N VAL A 164 8.30 -10.86 18.56
CA VAL A 164 7.25 -10.20 17.79
C VAL A 164 6.50 -11.32 17.09
N ASN A 165 5.23 -11.50 17.45
CA ASN A 165 4.35 -12.45 16.78
C ASN A 165 3.36 -11.66 15.91
N MET A 166 3.25 -12.00 14.64
CA MET A 166 2.24 -11.47 13.75
C MET A 166 1.35 -12.60 13.22
N ASP A 167 0.07 -12.51 13.56
CA ASP A 167 -0.94 -13.44 13.07
C ASP A 167 -1.73 -12.79 11.93
N ILE A 168 -1.85 -13.49 10.80
CA ILE A 168 -2.77 -13.12 9.71
C ILE A 168 -3.92 -14.11 9.70
N THR A 169 -5.13 -13.60 9.84
CA THR A 169 -6.34 -14.37 9.55
C THR A 169 -6.79 -14.03 8.15
N LEU A 170 -6.71 -15.01 7.25
CA LEU A 170 -7.31 -14.89 5.92
C LEU A 170 -8.83 -14.94 6.08
N GLY A 171 -9.52 -13.96 5.48
CA GLY A 171 -10.98 -13.95 5.42
C GLY A 171 -11.51 -14.96 4.39
N ASP A 172 -12.82 -14.95 4.19
CA ASP A 172 -13.45 -15.71 3.12
C ASP A 172 -12.91 -15.27 1.74
N ASP A 173 -12.85 -16.21 0.80
CA ASP A 173 -12.43 -15.92 -0.57
C ASP A 173 -13.39 -14.92 -1.23
N LEU A 174 -12.86 -14.01 -2.05
CA LEU A 174 -13.67 -12.97 -2.69
C LEU A 174 -14.83 -13.54 -3.50
N ASP A 175 -14.63 -14.64 -4.21
CA ASP A 175 -15.70 -15.23 -5.02
C ASP A 175 -16.78 -15.83 -4.12
N SER A 176 -16.41 -16.37 -2.95
CA SER A 176 -17.39 -16.82 -1.96
C SER A 176 -18.16 -15.67 -1.29
N LEU A 177 -17.55 -14.48 -1.17
CA LEU A 177 -18.22 -13.29 -0.65
C LEU A 177 -19.24 -12.73 -1.66
N VAL A 178 -18.97 -12.83 -2.96
CA VAL A 178 -19.90 -12.38 -4.03
C VAL A 178 -21.19 -13.19 -4.05
N GLU A 179 -21.13 -14.47 -3.67
CA GLU A 179 -22.31 -15.34 -3.61
C GLU A 179 -23.22 -15.04 -2.40
N GLN A 180 -22.75 -14.28 -1.41
CA GLN A 180 -23.52 -13.92 -0.23
C GLN A 180 -24.41 -12.69 -0.51
N ASP A 181 -25.56 -12.62 0.18
CA ASP A 181 -26.40 -11.42 0.15
C ASP A 181 -25.62 -10.21 0.66
N LEU A 182 -25.62 -9.10 -0.08
CA LEU A 182 -24.88 -7.88 0.31
C LEU A 182 -25.29 -7.34 1.69
N GLU A 183 -26.52 -7.63 2.13
CA GLU A 183 -27.04 -7.25 3.45
C GLU A 183 -26.36 -7.99 4.60
N SER A 184 -25.83 -9.21 4.36
CA SER A 184 -25.19 -10.03 5.41
C SER A 184 -23.70 -9.77 5.56
N LEU A 185 -23.05 -9.21 4.52
CA LEU A 185 -21.63 -8.91 4.52
C LEU A 185 -21.28 -7.81 5.53
N ASP A 186 -20.12 -7.85 6.15
CA ASP A 186 -19.66 -6.70 6.94
C ASP A 186 -19.23 -5.53 6.03
N GLU A 187 -19.06 -4.34 6.61
CA GLU A 187 -18.71 -3.12 5.88
C GLU A 187 -17.35 -3.22 5.16
N ARG A 188 -16.41 -3.97 5.72
CA ARG A 188 -15.08 -4.19 5.15
C ARG A 188 -15.16 -5.11 3.93
N SER A 189 -15.91 -6.20 4.02
CA SER A 189 -16.14 -7.13 2.92
C SER A 189 -16.85 -6.46 1.74
N LEU A 190 -17.87 -5.62 1.99
CA LEU A 190 -18.51 -4.82 0.94
C LEU A 190 -17.54 -3.85 0.25
N MET A 191 -16.72 -3.16 1.05
CA MET A 191 -15.73 -2.23 0.50
C MET A 191 -14.70 -2.97 -0.36
N LEU A 192 -14.27 -4.15 0.08
CA LEU A 192 -13.33 -4.99 -0.67
C LEU A 192 -13.94 -5.47 -1.99
N LEU A 193 -15.18 -5.97 -1.98
CA LEU A 193 -15.89 -6.36 -3.20
C LEU A 193 -16.03 -5.19 -4.20
N HIS A 194 -16.26 -3.98 -3.71
CA HIS A 194 -16.33 -2.79 -4.57
C HIS A 194 -14.96 -2.42 -5.15
N GLN A 195 -13.89 -2.51 -4.35
CA GLN A 195 -12.53 -2.19 -4.80
C GLN A 195 -12.03 -3.16 -5.88
N GLU A 196 -12.45 -4.42 -5.81
CA GLU A 196 -12.09 -5.48 -6.76
C GLU A 196 -13.10 -5.61 -7.92
N ASP A 197 -13.96 -4.59 -8.12
CA ASP A 197 -14.99 -4.53 -9.17
C ASP A 197 -15.93 -5.76 -9.21
N LYS A 198 -16.07 -6.46 -8.09
CA LYS A 198 -16.95 -7.63 -7.96
C LYS A 198 -18.42 -7.25 -7.76
N ILE A 199 -18.67 -6.04 -7.27
CA ILE A 199 -20.00 -5.42 -7.19
C ILE A 199 -19.96 -4.06 -7.87
N SER A 200 -21.08 -3.66 -8.47
CA SER A 200 -21.17 -2.35 -9.10
C SER A 200 -21.15 -1.23 -8.06
N LYS A 201 -20.73 -0.05 -8.51
CA LYS A 201 -20.77 1.18 -7.72
C LYS A 201 -22.19 1.50 -7.22
N GLU A 202 -23.22 1.21 -8.01
CA GLU A 202 -24.62 1.43 -7.63
C GLU A 202 -25.06 0.47 -6.52
N GLU A 203 -24.74 -0.81 -6.64
CA GLU A 203 -25.00 -1.81 -5.59
C GLU A 203 -24.33 -1.41 -4.27
N PHE A 204 -23.04 -1.06 -4.32
CA PHE A 204 -22.29 -0.61 -3.14
C PHE A 204 -22.94 0.59 -2.44
N TYR A 205 -23.24 1.68 -3.16
CA TYR A 205 -23.84 2.86 -2.54
C TYR A 205 -25.28 2.64 -2.08
N SER A 206 -26.05 1.81 -2.77
CA SER A 206 -27.42 1.50 -2.36
C SER A 206 -27.44 0.76 -1.03
N GLU A 207 -26.54 -0.21 -0.83
CA GLU A 207 -26.41 -0.96 0.40
C GLU A 207 -25.80 -0.11 1.53
N ALA A 208 -24.78 0.69 1.23
CA ALA A 208 -24.22 1.63 2.21
C ALA A 208 -25.28 2.63 2.71
N ALA A 209 -26.09 3.20 1.81
CA ALA A 209 -27.18 4.11 2.18
C ALA A 209 -28.26 3.41 3.02
N ARG A 210 -28.56 2.13 2.73
CA ARG A 210 -29.51 1.32 3.50
C ARG A 210 -29.02 1.11 4.93
N ARG A 211 -27.73 0.81 5.12
CA ARG A 211 -27.11 0.65 6.45
C ARG A 211 -27.12 1.94 7.25
N ASP A 212 -26.81 3.07 6.62
CA ASP A 212 -26.86 4.38 7.29
C ASP A 212 -28.27 4.74 7.75
N MET A 213 -29.30 4.47 6.92
CA MET A 213 -30.69 4.64 7.33
C MET A 213 -31.07 3.73 8.50
N PHE A 214 -30.59 2.49 8.52
CA PHE A 214 -30.85 1.57 9.63
C PHE A 214 -30.19 2.06 10.93
N LYS A 215 -28.91 2.49 10.87
CA LYS A 215 -28.19 3.08 12.00
C LYS A 215 -28.90 4.32 12.56
N GLN A 216 -29.44 5.19 11.68
CA GLN A 216 -30.21 6.37 12.10
C GLN A 216 -31.53 5.99 12.81
N ARG A 217 -32.31 5.06 12.25
CA ARG A 217 -33.57 4.62 12.88
C ARG A 217 -33.34 3.93 14.22
N GLN A 218 -32.27 3.13 14.33
CA GLN A 218 -31.90 2.49 15.58
C GLN A 218 -31.56 3.53 16.65
N LYS A 219 -30.80 4.57 16.27
CA LYS A 219 -30.49 5.69 17.16
C LYS A 219 -31.75 6.42 17.63
N GLU A 220 -32.67 6.75 16.73
CA GLU A 220 -33.97 7.37 17.09
C GLU A 220 -34.79 6.49 18.03
N TYR A 221 -34.82 5.18 17.79
CA TYR A 221 -35.53 4.24 18.64
C TYR A 221 -34.93 4.16 20.06
N ASP A 222 -33.59 4.13 20.14
CA ASP A 222 -32.89 4.11 21.41
C ASP A 222 -33.15 5.42 22.19
N GLU A 223 -33.07 6.58 21.54
CA GLU A 223 -33.40 7.88 22.15
C GLU A 223 -34.84 7.90 22.71
N LEU A 224 -35.83 7.43 21.94
CA LEU A 224 -37.24 7.35 22.38
C LEU A 224 -37.46 6.34 23.52
N ARG A 225 -36.62 5.30 23.63
CA ARG A 225 -36.70 4.33 24.72
C ARG A 225 -36.21 4.93 26.04
N TRP A 226 -35.13 5.71 26.01
CA TRP A 226 -34.60 6.39 27.20
C TRP A 226 -35.59 7.43 27.77
N GLU A 227 -36.34 8.13 26.91
CA GLU A 227 -37.36 9.10 27.35
C GLU A 227 -38.57 8.49 28.09
N LYS A 228 -38.78 7.17 28.01
CA LYS A 228 -39.91 6.48 28.67
C LYS A 228 -39.59 5.92 30.05
N ASP A 229 -38.31 5.82 30.39
CA ASP A 229 -37.84 5.27 31.66
C ASP A 229 -37.47 6.37 32.70
N GLU A 230 -37.65 7.65 32.35
CA GLU A 230 -37.62 8.83 33.25
C GLU A 230 -39.04 9.27 33.68
#